data_AF-A0A0D2FBI9-F1
#
_entry.id   AF-A0A0D2FBI9-F1
#
_cell.length_a   1.000
_cell.length_b   1.000
_cell.length_c   1.000
_cell.angle_alpha   90.00
_cell.angle_beta   90.00
_cell.angle_gamma   90.00
#
_symmetry.space_group_name_H-M   'P 1'
#
loop_
_entity.id
_entity.type
_entity.pdbx_description
1 polymer ?
#
loop_
_entity_poly.entity_id
_entity_poly.type
_entity_poly.pdbx_seq_one_letter_code
_entity_poly.pdbx_strand_id
1 'polypeptide(L)'
;MGFGSFDSICEQSALPLCFILGPPAEFTSTKNPVLLPACSARSIELGNTIIFEAASDFAHIAALFMTAIMIFHVRSKFTAVGRKEILTFFYIYSLLTIISLVLDAGVIQATTTSAYPWFVAVQNGLASALCTCLLINGFVGFQLYEDGTTLSIWLLRLGSLILFVISFAVSLLTFKGWAGLSPTNTTGLFIVLYIINAICLAVYFVMQVILVANTLQDRWPLGDLAFGAFFFIIGQVILYVFGRRICEGVSHYLDGLFFATVCNLLGVMMIYKYWDSITKEDLEFSVGTKQGNWDVKEALLEPSSAVEDHHASFYGAPGGRESVYEASSMSMDYAPQVPAHFHQHPAMPQQSQQYDYQQPQTQSHQYSSSRDRLSGYGHFNEGRQSYGDIGRQLPNYDEYSDAQTPRSGLRSRDGFVPREREREREYAY
;
A
#
# COMPACT_ATOMS: atom_id res chain seq x y z
N MET A 1 9.92 21.05 26.02
CA MET A 1 10.32 19.98 25.10
C MET A 1 11.79 19.68 25.35
N GLY A 2 12.11 18.52 25.91
CA GLY A 2 13.49 18.03 25.93
C GLY A 2 13.81 17.35 24.60
N PHE A 3 15.05 17.46 24.12
CA PHE A 3 15.45 16.65 22.97
C PHE A 3 15.41 15.16 23.36
N GLY A 4 14.74 14.33 22.55
CA GLY A 4 14.61 12.90 22.82
C GLY A 4 13.54 12.49 23.83
N SER A 5 12.78 13.42 24.42
CA SER A 5 11.66 13.11 25.32
C SER A 5 10.36 12.84 24.54
N PHE A 6 9.65 11.77 24.87
CA PHE A 6 8.35 11.44 24.27
C PHE A 6 7.15 12.12 24.94
N ASP A 7 7.32 12.74 26.11
CA ASP A 7 6.24 13.28 26.94
C ASP A 7 5.29 14.20 26.15
N SER A 8 5.83 15.16 25.39
CA SER A 8 5.03 16.08 24.58
C SER A 8 4.46 15.48 23.30
N ILE A 9 4.95 14.33 22.84
CA ILE A 9 4.39 13.60 21.69
C ILE A 9 3.20 12.75 22.17
N CYS A 10 3.40 12.06 23.29
CA CYS A 10 2.39 11.23 23.94
C CYS A 10 1.24 12.05 24.53
N GLU A 11 1.47 13.27 25.01
CA GLU A 11 0.38 14.17 25.44
C GLU A 11 -0.58 14.49 24.28
N GLN A 12 -0.08 14.58 23.05
CA GLN A 12 -0.86 15.02 21.87
C GLN A 12 -1.57 13.88 21.13
N SER A 13 -1.11 12.63 21.29
CA SER A 13 -1.57 11.50 20.46
C SER A 13 -1.44 10.15 21.20
N ALA A 14 -2.44 9.28 21.00
CA ALA A 14 -2.57 8.01 21.71
C ALA A 14 -1.70 6.87 21.14
N LEU A 15 -0.45 7.15 20.77
CA LEU A 15 0.43 6.18 20.08
C LEU A 15 0.65 4.91 20.93
N PRO A 16 0.64 3.70 20.33
CA PRO A 16 0.86 2.44 21.06
C PRO A 16 2.12 2.41 21.93
N LEU A 17 3.21 3.07 21.50
CA LEU A 17 4.44 3.19 22.28
C LEU A 17 4.31 4.01 23.57
N CYS A 18 3.35 4.92 23.66
CA CYS A 18 3.19 5.78 24.83
C CYS A 18 2.70 5.01 26.05
N PHE A 19 1.93 3.94 25.84
CA PHE A 19 1.37 3.12 26.92
C PHE A 19 2.41 2.24 27.65
N ILE A 20 3.69 2.27 27.24
CA ILE A 20 4.79 1.49 27.82
C ILE A 20 6.07 2.31 28.06
N LEU A 21 5.97 3.64 28.01
CA LEU A 21 7.06 4.59 28.25
C LEU A 21 6.74 5.50 29.45
N GLY A 22 7.77 6.16 29.98
CA GLY A 22 7.63 7.10 31.11
C GLY A 22 7.85 6.48 32.50
N PRO A 23 7.57 7.24 33.57
CA PRO A 23 7.71 6.76 34.94
C PRO A 23 6.59 5.78 35.34
N PRO A 24 6.81 4.90 36.34
CA PRO A 24 5.78 4.00 36.85
C PRO A 24 4.54 4.75 37.39
N ALA A 25 3.37 4.49 36.83
CA ALA A 25 2.13 5.13 37.27
C ALA A 25 1.66 4.63 38.64
N GLU A 26 1.43 5.56 39.58
CA GLU A 26 0.98 5.24 40.93
C GLU A 26 -0.50 4.79 40.99
N PHE A 27 -1.30 5.12 39.98
CA PHE A 27 -2.73 4.79 39.90
C PHE A 27 -3.02 3.37 39.39
N THR A 28 -2.01 2.63 38.90
CA THR A 28 -2.16 1.19 38.61
C THR A 28 -1.52 0.35 39.70
N SER A 29 -2.22 -0.66 40.21
CA SER A 29 -1.70 -1.58 41.24
C SER A 29 -0.40 -2.29 40.83
N THR A 30 -0.17 -2.41 39.52
CA THR A 30 1.02 -3.02 38.91
C THR A 30 2.18 -2.04 38.66
N LYS A 31 1.98 -0.73 38.89
CA LYS A 31 2.96 0.34 38.60
C LYS A 31 3.59 0.27 37.21
N ASN A 32 2.77 0.15 36.17
CA ASN A 32 3.29 0.13 34.79
C ASN A 32 3.79 1.54 34.36
N PRO A 33 4.89 1.65 33.61
CA PRO A 33 5.27 2.89 32.94
C PRO A 33 4.26 3.23 31.86
N VAL A 34 3.70 4.45 31.89
CA VAL A 34 2.67 4.89 30.93
C VAL A 34 2.69 6.42 30.79
N LEU A 35 2.69 6.90 29.54
CA LEU A 35 2.45 8.29 29.18
C LEU A 35 1.04 8.39 28.57
N LEU A 36 0.13 9.11 29.23
CA LEU A 36 -1.25 9.23 28.78
C LEU A 36 -1.43 10.41 27.82
N PRO A 37 -2.24 10.26 26.76
CA PRO A 37 -2.67 11.39 25.95
C PRO A 37 -3.65 12.27 26.72
N ALA A 38 -3.60 13.57 26.47
CA ALA A 38 -4.55 14.53 27.03
C ALA A 38 -5.95 14.39 26.39
N CYS A 39 -6.03 13.84 25.18
CA CYS A 39 -7.26 13.54 24.47
C CYS A 39 -7.05 12.32 23.55
N SER A 40 -8.01 11.40 23.57
CA SER A 40 -8.10 10.18 22.73
C SER A 40 -9.58 9.97 22.36
N ALA A 41 -9.86 9.23 21.28
CA ALA A 41 -11.24 8.99 20.89
C ALA A 41 -11.96 8.07 21.90
N ARG A 42 -13.29 8.18 21.94
CA ARG A 42 -14.10 7.30 22.80
C ARG A 42 -14.05 5.87 22.28
N SER A 43 -13.80 4.93 23.18
CA SER A 43 -13.99 3.51 22.91
C SER A 43 -15.47 3.21 22.65
N ILE A 44 -15.72 2.15 21.87
CA ILE A 44 -17.06 1.69 21.51
C ILE A 44 -17.26 0.30 22.11
N GLU A 45 -18.35 0.11 22.85
CA GLU A 45 -18.74 -1.21 23.36
C GLU A 45 -19.57 -1.95 22.31
N LEU A 46 -19.00 -3.02 21.73
CA LEU A 46 -19.66 -3.88 20.76
C LEU A 46 -19.78 -5.29 21.34
N GLY A 47 -21.00 -5.78 21.59
CA GLY A 47 -21.23 -7.20 21.87
C GLY A 47 -20.39 -7.79 23.01
N ASN A 48 -20.25 -7.06 24.13
CA ASN A 48 -19.45 -7.45 25.30
C ASN A 48 -17.91 -7.40 25.09
N THR A 49 -17.43 -6.73 24.05
CA THR A 49 -16.03 -6.30 23.90
C THR A 49 -15.94 -4.78 23.78
N ILE A 50 -14.83 -4.21 24.24
CA ILE A 50 -14.54 -2.77 24.14
C ILE A 50 -13.49 -2.61 23.04
N ILE A 51 -13.81 -1.84 22.01
CA ILE A 51 -12.91 -1.50 20.90
C ILE A 51 -12.38 -0.09 21.14
N PHE A 52 -11.05 0.07 21.11
CA PHE A 52 -10.38 1.36 21.25
C PHE A 52 -10.12 1.98 19.86
N GLU A 53 -10.04 3.31 19.79
CA GLU A 53 -9.70 4.08 18.57
C GLU A 53 -10.38 3.60 17.26
N ALA A 54 -11.64 3.18 17.34
CA ALA A 54 -12.36 2.48 16.26
C ALA A 54 -12.38 3.23 14.91
N ALA A 55 -12.25 4.57 14.91
CA ALA A 55 -12.09 5.35 13.69
C ALA A 55 -10.74 5.06 12.98
N SER A 56 -9.64 4.97 13.73
CA SER A 56 -8.32 4.56 13.23
C SER A 56 -8.37 3.14 12.66
N ASP A 57 -9.07 2.21 13.34
CA ASP A 57 -9.26 0.84 12.84
C ASP A 57 -9.92 0.80 11.46
N PHE A 58 -11.02 1.55 11.26
CA PHE A 58 -11.66 1.65 9.94
C PHE A 58 -10.71 2.24 8.88
N ALA A 59 -9.85 3.20 9.26
CA ALA A 59 -8.83 3.75 8.36
C ALA A 59 -7.75 2.73 8.01
N HIS A 60 -7.30 1.89 8.97
CA HIS A 60 -6.38 0.79 8.71
C HIS A 60 -7.00 -0.29 7.79
N ILE A 61 -8.27 -0.65 8.00
CA ILE A 61 -9.00 -1.59 7.12
C ILE A 61 -9.06 -1.03 5.68
N ALA A 62 -9.40 0.25 5.53
CA ALA A 62 -9.41 0.92 4.23
C ALA A 62 -8.00 0.95 3.59
N ALA A 63 -6.95 1.20 4.39
CA ALA A 63 -5.57 1.18 3.93
C ALA A 63 -5.13 -0.22 3.46
N LEU A 64 -5.52 -1.29 4.15
CA LEU A 64 -5.25 -2.67 3.73
C LEU A 64 -5.96 -3.02 2.41
N PHE A 65 -7.23 -2.63 2.26
CA PHE A 65 -7.98 -2.83 1.03
C PHE A 65 -7.35 -2.09 -0.17
N MET A 66 -7.01 -0.82 0.01
CA MET A 66 -6.33 -0.03 -1.02
C MET A 66 -4.94 -0.58 -1.35
N THR A 67 -4.20 -1.08 -0.35
CA THR A 67 -2.89 -1.71 -0.56
C THR A 67 -3.00 -3.01 -1.35
N ALA A 68 -4.03 -3.82 -1.11
CA ALA A 68 -4.28 -5.02 -1.89
C ALA A 68 -4.56 -4.71 -3.38
N ILE A 69 -5.30 -3.63 -3.67
CA ILE A 69 -5.53 -3.15 -5.06
C ILE A 69 -4.21 -2.69 -5.70
N MET A 70 -3.40 -1.90 -4.99
CA MET A 70 -2.09 -1.47 -5.50
C MET A 70 -1.17 -2.66 -5.79
N ILE A 71 -1.08 -3.65 -4.89
CA ILE A 71 -0.33 -4.88 -5.10
C ILE A 71 -0.84 -5.64 -6.35
N PHE A 72 -2.15 -5.72 -6.56
CA PHE A 72 -2.72 -6.36 -7.74
C PHE A 72 -2.29 -5.65 -9.04
N HIS A 73 -2.40 -4.32 -9.12
CA HIS A 73 -1.97 -3.54 -10.29
C HIS A 73 -0.46 -3.62 -10.55
N VAL A 74 0.38 -3.55 -9.50
CA VAL A 74 1.84 -3.69 -9.65
C VAL A 74 2.19 -5.08 -10.21
N ARG A 75 1.49 -6.13 -9.76
CA ARG A 75 1.69 -7.50 -10.25
C ARG A 75 1.20 -7.73 -11.68
N SER A 76 0.23 -6.94 -12.18
CA SER A 76 -0.25 -7.07 -13.56
C SER A 76 0.69 -6.46 -14.60
N LYS A 77 1.63 -5.58 -14.22
CA LYS A 77 2.70 -5.11 -15.12
C LYS A 77 3.77 -6.19 -15.27
N PHE A 78 4.02 -6.65 -16.49
CA PHE A 78 5.00 -7.73 -16.74
C PHE A 78 6.45 -7.27 -16.94
N THR A 79 6.66 -6.06 -17.47
CA THR A 79 7.97 -5.51 -17.88
C THR A 79 8.48 -4.31 -17.08
N ALA A 80 7.69 -3.78 -16.14
CA ALA A 80 8.04 -2.56 -15.39
C ALA A 80 9.28 -2.72 -14.48
N VAL A 81 10.16 -1.71 -14.53
CA VAL A 81 11.36 -1.58 -13.68
C VAL A 81 10.99 -1.42 -12.20
N GLY A 82 11.78 -2.01 -11.30
CA GLY A 82 11.65 -1.92 -9.84
C GLY A 82 10.46 -2.69 -9.26
N ARG A 83 9.80 -3.54 -10.06
CA ARG A 83 8.52 -4.17 -9.68
C ARG A 83 8.64 -5.09 -8.44
N LYS A 84 9.71 -5.89 -8.30
CA LYS A 84 9.83 -6.82 -7.15
C LYS A 84 10.23 -6.06 -5.87
N GLU A 85 10.95 -4.97 -6.06
CA GLU A 85 11.49 -4.06 -5.09
C GLU A 85 10.36 -3.23 -4.46
N ILE A 86 9.49 -2.62 -5.27
CA ILE A 86 8.32 -1.86 -4.80
C ILE A 86 7.23 -2.78 -4.22
N LEU A 87 7.08 -4.02 -4.74
CA LEU A 87 6.20 -5.01 -4.11
C LEU A 87 6.66 -5.35 -2.69
N THR A 88 7.97 -5.39 -2.44
CA THR A 88 8.49 -5.63 -1.09
C THR A 88 8.15 -4.48 -0.14
N PHE A 89 8.14 -3.23 -0.63
CA PHE A 89 7.64 -2.07 0.13
C PHE A 89 6.14 -2.23 0.50
N PHE A 90 5.27 -2.58 -0.46
CA PHE A 90 3.84 -2.77 -0.17
C PHE A 90 3.55 -3.96 0.76
N TYR A 91 4.35 -5.04 0.71
CA TYR A 91 4.20 -6.15 1.67
C TYR A 91 4.61 -5.73 3.09
N ILE A 92 5.68 -4.95 3.26
CA ILE A 92 6.06 -4.41 4.58
C ILE A 92 4.99 -3.42 5.08
N TYR A 93 4.46 -2.56 4.21
CA TYR A 93 3.37 -1.64 4.56
C TYR A 93 2.11 -2.40 5.00
N SER A 94 1.72 -3.45 4.26
CA SER A 94 0.59 -4.31 4.63
C SER A 94 0.77 -4.92 6.03
N LEU A 95 1.96 -5.45 6.31
CA LEU A 95 2.26 -6.05 7.61
C LEU A 95 2.29 -5.01 8.74
N LEU A 96 2.84 -3.82 8.49
CA LEU A 96 2.83 -2.70 9.43
C LEU A 96 1.38 -2.28 9.76
N THR A 97 0.52 -2.14 8.75
CA THR A 97 -0.89 -1.76 8.94
C THR A 97 -1.68 -2.84 9.68
N ILE A 98 -1.44 -4.14 9.42
CA ILE A 98 -2.05 -5.23 10.20
C ILE A 98 -1.65 -5.15 11.68
N ILE A 99 -0.36 -4.95 11.98
CA ILE A 99 0.13 -4.88 13.37
C ILE A 99 -0.38 -3.60 14.06
N SER A 100 -0.45 -2.46 13.35
CA SER A 100 -1.05 -1.22 13.88
C SER A 100 -2.52 -1.41 14.22
N LEU A 101 -3.33 -2.02 13.34
CA LEU A 101 -4.74 -2.32 13.60
C LEU A 101 -4.91 -3.20 14.85
N VAL A 102 -4.08 -4.23 15.03
CA VAL A 102 -4.15 -5.12 16.22
C VAL A 102 -3.82 -4.37 17.52
N LEU A 103 -2.96 -3.34 17.45
CA LEU A 103 -2.58 -2.52 18.60
C LEU A 103 -3.61 -1.43 18.91
N ASP A 104 -4.05 -0.68 17.89
CA ASP A 104 -4.99 0.44 18.00
C ASP A 104 -6.38 -0.04 18.48
N ALA A 105 -6.88 -1.16 17.93
CA ALA A 105 -8.14 -1.79 18.34
C ALA A 105 -8.14 -2.29 19.81
N GLY A 106 -6.97 -2.38 20.45
CA GLY A 106 -6.80 -2.84 21.83
C GLY A 106 -7.01 -4.34 22.05
N VAL A 107 -6.82 -5.17 21.01
CA VAL A 107 -6.91 -6.65 21.09
C VAL A 107 -5.92 -7.21 22.11
N ILE A 108 -4.78 -6.55 22.29
CA ILE A 108 -3.75 -6.91 23.27
C ILE A 108 -3.77 -5.88 24.42
N GLN A 109 -3.93 -6.37 25.64
CA GLN A 109 -3.93 -5.54 26.84
C GLN A 109 -2.59 -4.81 27.03
N ALA A 110 -2.62 -3.48 27.19
CA ALA A 110 -1.43 -2.64 27.38
C ALA A 110 -0.79 -2.81 28.78
N THR A 111 -0.18 -3.97 29.02
CA THR A 111 0.53 -4.32 30.27
C THR A 111 1.96 -4.76 29.97
N THR A 112 2.94 -4.36 30.79
CA THR A 112 4.37 -4.69 30.59
C THR A 112 4.69 -6.18 30.55
N THR A 113 3.98 -6.99 31.34
CA THR A 113 4.12 -8.45 31.40
C THR A 113 3.45 -9.18 30.22
N SER A 114 2.64 -8.48 29.43
CA SER A 114 1.86 -9.08 28.32
C SER A 114 2.69 -9.19 27.02
N ALA A 115 2.04 -9.63 25.94
CA ALA A 115 2.61 -9.57 24.59
C ALA A 115 2.79 -8.13 24.06
N TYR A 116 2.13 -7.12 24.64
CA TYR A 116 2.03 -5.76 24.10
C TYR A 116 3.39 -5.11 23.76
N PRO A 117 4.42 -5.11 24.63
CA PRO A 117 5.71 -4.49 24.30
C PRO A 117 6.42 -5.15 23.12
N TRP A 118 6.15 -6.43 22.85
CA TRP A 118 6.69 -7.12 21.68
C TRP A 118 6.00 -6.69 20.39
N PHE A 119 4.66 -6.55 20.39
CA PHE A 119 3.92 -6.08 19.22
C PHE A 119 4.25 -4.62 18.89
N VAL A 120 4.35 -3.73 19.89
CA VAL A 120 4.81 -2.35 19.68
C VAL A 120 6.24 -2.32 19.13
N ALA A 121 7.15 -3.16 19.64
CA ALA A 121 8.50 -3.26 19.09
C ALA A 121 8.50 -3.76 17.63
N VAL A 122 7.60 -4.68 17.26
CA VAL A 122 7.41 -5.12 15.86
C VAL A 122 6.88 -3.96 15.01
N GLN A 123 5.88 -3.20 15.47
CA GLN A 123 5.34 -2.02 14.77
C GLN A 123 6.46 -1.00 14.49
N ASN A 124 7.23 -0.64 15.52
CA ASN A 124 8.39 0.24 15.43
C ASN A 124 9.46 -0.30 14.46
N GLY A 125 9.73 -1.61 14.53
CA GLY A 125 10.64 -2.30 13.61
C GLY A 125 10.18 -2.18 12.16
N LEU A 126 8.89 -2.45 11.89
CA LEU A 126 8.30 -2.42 10.55
C LEU A 126 8.26 -1.01 9.98
N ALA A 127 8.02 0.02 10.81
CA ALA A 127 8.08 1.42 10.39
C ALA A 127 9.49 1.80 9.88
N SER A 128 10.55 1.43 10.61
CA SER A 128 11.93 1.65 10.14
C SER A 128 12.30 0.79 8.93
N ALA A 129 11.82 -0.45 8.88
CA ALA A 129 12.00 -1.34 7.72
C ALA A 129 11.36 -0.74 6.46
N LEU A 130 10.18 -0.13 6.59
CA LEU A 130 9.45 0.52 5.51
C LEU A 130 10.22 1.75 4.98
N CYS A 131 10.68 2.63 5.88
CA CYS A 131 11.47 3.80 5.51
C CYS A 131 12.80 3.42 4.82
N THR A 132 13.45 2.36 5.31
CA THR A 132 14.68 1.81 4.72
C THR A 132 14.42 1.14 3.36
N CYS A 133 13.30 0.42 3.24
CA CYS A 133 12.87 -0.18 1.99
C CYS A 133 12.60 0.89 0.92
N LEU A 134 11.94 1.99 1.29
CA LEU A 134 11.70 3.12 0.40
C LEU A 134 13.01 3.81 -0.04
N LEU A 135 13.93 4.05 0.90
CA LEU A 135 15.28 4.55 0.61
C LEU A 135 16.00 3.68 -0.43
N ILE A 136 16.04 2.36 -0.23
CA ILE A 136 16.72 1.43 -1.14
C ILE A 136 16.04 1.39 -2.51
N ASN A 137 14.70 1.35 -2.57
CA ASN A 137 13.93 1.50 -3.82
C ASN A 137 14.33 2.78 -4.57
N GLY A 138 14.58 3.88 -3.85
CA GLY A 138 14.99 5.15 -4.44
C GLY A 138 16.34 5.11 -5.19
N PHE A 139 17.24 4.20 -4.84
CA PHE A 139 18.51 3.99 -5.55
C PHE A 139 18.37 3.13 -6.82
N VAL A 140 17.34 2.28 -6.90
CA VAL A 140 17.09 1.40 -8.07
C VAL A 140 16.85 2.24 -9.33
N GLY A 141 16.14 3.37 -9.20
CA GLY A 141 15.89 4.28 -10.32
C GLY A 141 17.13 4.92 -10.94
N PHE A 142 18.27 4.94 -10.23
CA PHE A 142 19.55 5.42 -10.77
C PHE A 142 20.33 4.32 -11.53
N GLN A 143 19.80 3.10 -11.63
CA GLN A 143 20.44 1.96 -12.30
C GLN A 143 21.85 1.65 -11.76
N LEU A 144 22.15 2.01 -10.49
CA LEU A 144 23.42 1.70 -9.80
C LEU A 144 23.65 0.18 -9.67
N TYR A 145 22.57 -0.58 -9.71
CA TYR A 145 22.53 -2.03 -9.80
C TYR A 145 21.52 -2.39 -10.88
N GLU A 146 21.76 -3.48 -11.62
CA GLU A 146 20.78 -4.03 -12.56
C GLU A 146 19.48 -4.40 -11.80
N ASP A 147 18.37 -3.81 -12.24
CA ASP A 147 17.05 -4.03 -11.65
C ASP A 147 16.59 -5.49 -11.77
N GLY A 148 15.81 -5.96 -10.79
CA GLY A 148 15.28 -7.32 -10.77
C GLY A 148 16.31 -8.43 -10.58
N THR A 149 17.61 -8.10 -10.49
CA THR A 149 18.68 -9.05 -10.11
C THR A 149 18.46 -9.62 -8.71
N THR A 150 18.99 -10.82 -8.48
CA THR A 150 19.00 -11.42 -7.15
C THR A 150 19.72 -10.53 -6.14
N LEU A 151 20.79 -9.83 -6.54
CA LEU A 151 21.52 -8.88 -5.71
C LEU A 151 20.63 -7.72 -5.24
N SER A 152 19.97 -7.00 -6.16
CA SER A 152 19.04 -5.89 -5.84
C SER A 152 18.01 -6.31 -4.77
N ILE A 153 17.33 -7.43 -5.02
CA ILE A 153 16.25 -7.93 -4.16
C ILE A 153 16.78 -8.35 -2.79
N TRP A 154 17.93 -9.03 -2.71
CA TRP A 154 18.53 -9.45 -1.45
C TRP A 154 19.10 -8.27 -0.66
N LEU A 155 19.68 -7.26 -1.31
CA LEU A 155 20.15 -6.03 -0.67
C LEU A 155 18.97 -5.28 -0.03
N LEU A 156 17.86 -5.12 -0.75
CA LEU A 156 16.64 -4.50 -0.25
C LEU A 156 16.04 -5.28 0.93
N ARG A 157 15.94 -6.60 0.83
CA ARG A 157 15.40 -7.47 1.90
C ARG A 157 16.29 -7.50 3.14
N LEU A 158 17.61 -7.63 2.99
CA LEU A 158 18.54 -7.65 4.12
C LEU A 158 18.69 -6.26 4.74
N GLY A 159 18.75 -5.18 3.94
CA GLY A 159 18.82 -3.81 4.45
C GLY A 159 17.59 -3.43 5.28
N SER A 160 16.39 -3.72 4.78
CA SER A 160 15.14 -3.52 5.53
C SER A 160 15.04 -4.44 6.76
N LEU A 161 15.49 -5.70 6.68
CA LEU A 161 15.53 -6.61 7.82
C LEU A 161 16.55 -6.18 8.90
N ILE A 162 17.70 -5.63 8.53
CA ILE A 162 18.70 -5.13 9.48
C ILE A 162 18.13 -3.93 10.26
N LEU A 163 17.52 -2.96 9.58
CA LEU A 163 16.90 -1.81 10.25
C LEU A 163 15.63 -2.19 11.04
N PHE A 164 14.90 -3.22 10.61
CA PHE A 164 13.86 -3.86 11.42
C PHE A 164 14.45 -4.38 12.74
N VAL A 165 15.48 -5.25 12.68
CA VAL A 165 16.08 -5.88 13.86
C VAL A 165 16.68 -4.84 14.81
N ILE A 166 17.38 -3.82 14.29
CA ILE A 166 17.94 -2.73 15.10
C ILE A 166 16.82 -1.97 15.84
N SER A 167 15.78 -1.55 15.13
CA SER A 167 14.69 -0.76 15.71
C SER A 167 13.81 -1.56 16.68
N PHE A 168 13.58 -2.84 16.38
CA PHE A 168 12.93 -3.81 17.24
C PHE A 168 13.72 -4.05 18.54
N ALA A 169 15.04 -4.29 18.42
CA ALA A 169 15.91 -4.51 19.57
C ALA A 169 16.01 -3.26 20.46
N VAL A 170 16.24 -2.08 19.89
CA VAL A 170 16.27 -0.82 20.65
C VAL A 170 14.93 -0.58 21.36
N SER A 171 13.80 -0.78 20.67
CA SER A 171 12.46 -0.68 21.28
C SER A 171 12.31 -1.62 22.49
N LEU A 172 12.59 -2.92 22.32
CA LEU A 172 12.48 -3.90 23.42
C LEU A 172 13.41 -3.61 24.59
N LEU A 173 14.66 -3.22 24.32
CA LEU A 173 15.64 -2.90 25.36
C LEU A 173 15.19 -1.67 26.16
N THR A 174 14.64 -0.64 25.49
CA THR A 174 14.02 0.50 26.16
C THR A 174 12.81 0.07 27.00
N PHE A 175 11.85 -0.67 26.43
CA PHE A 175 10.61 -1.04 27.13
C PHE A 175 10.84 -1.94 28.36
N LYS A 176 11.87 -2.78 28.35
CA LYS A 176 12.20 -3.70 29.46
C LYS A 176 13.26 -3.21 30.42
N GLY A 177 13.83 -2.02 30.19
CA GLY A 177 14.91 -1.49 31.04
C GLY A 177 16.22 -2.28 30.93
N TRP A 178 16.51 -2.84 29.75
CA TRP A 178 17.65 -3.73 29.52
C TRP A 178 18.84 -2.98 28.88
N ALA A 179 20.05 -3.48 29.11
CA ALA A 179 21.30 -2.96 28.55
C ALA A 179 21.57 -1.45 28.81
N GLY A 180 21.06 -0.91 29.92
CA GLY A 180 21.23 0.51 30.29
C GLY A 180 20.26 1.48 29.62
N LEU A 181 19.38 0.99 28.73
CA LEU A 181 18.20 1.72 28.29
C LEU A 181 17.10 1.61 29.36
N SER A 182 16.19 2.58 29.41
CA SER A 182 15.10 2.67 30.40
C SER A 182 13.84 3.27 29.76
N PRO A 183 12.62 2.87 30.15
CA PRO A 183 11.39 3.54 29.74
C PRO A 183 11.35 5.03 30.07
N THR A 184 12.18 5.49 31.02
CA THR A 184 12.35 6.89 31.42
C THR A 184 13.43 7.65 30.64
N ASN A 185 14.34 6.98 29.94
CA ASN A 185 15.33 7.63 29.07
C ASN A 185 15.18 7.12 27.64
N THR A 186 14.34 7.82 26.90
CA THR A 186 13.85 7.44 25.58
C THR A 186 14.65 8.05 24.41
N THR A 187 15.76 8.74 24.71
CA THR A 187 16.61 9.43 23.72
C THR A 187 17.08 8.50 22.59
N GLY A 188 17.53 7.28 22.92
CA GLY A 188 17.97 6.30 21.91
C GLY A 188 16.82 5.81 21.03
N LEU A 189 15.64 5.60 21.61
CA LEU A 189 14.43 5.22 20.89
C LEU A 189 13.98 6.33 19.92
N PHE A 190 14.04 7.60 20.37
CA PHE A 190 13.71 8.77 19.56
C PHE A 190 14.63 8.90 18.34
N ILE A 191 15.95 8.76 18.53
CA ILE A 191 16.92 8.84 17.44
C ILE A 191 16.65 7.76 16.38
N VAL A 192 16.41 6.52 16.79
CA VAL A 192 16.21 5.41 15.86
C VAL A 192 14.86 5.50 15.12
N LEU A 193 13.77 5.84 15.81
CA LEU A 193 12.43 5.84 15.20
C LEU A 193 12.09 7.12 14.44
N TYR A 194 12.61 8.28 14.86
CA TYR A 194 12.29 9.57 14.25
C TYR A 194 13.44 10.08 13.38
N ILE A 195 14.66 10.22 13.94
CA ILE A 195 15.76 10.88 13.23
C ILE A 195 16.29 10.03 12.07
N ILE A 196 16.59 8.75 12.28
CA ILE A 196 17.08 7.86 11.21
C ILE A 196 16.03 7.71 10.12
N ASN A 197 14.77 7.46 10.48
CA ASN A 197 13.68 7.32 9.50
C ASN A 197 13.42 8.62 8.73
N ALA A 198 13.44 9.79 9.38
CA ALA A 198 13.34 11.07 8.69
C ALA A 198 14.49 11.31 7.71
N ILE A 199 15.72 10.91 8.05
CA ILE A 199 16.87 10.96 7.13
C ILE A 199 16.66 10.01 5.94
N CYS A 200 16.21 8.78 6.16
CA CYS A 200 15.90 7.83 5.08
C CYS A 200 14.85 8.39 4.10
N LEU A 201 13.78 8.98 4.62
CA LEU A 201 12.73 9.61 3.81
C LEU A 201 13.23 10.86 3.09
N ALA A 202 13.98 11.74 3.77
CA ALA A 202 14.53 12.95 3.16
C ALA A 202 15.51 12.63 2.01
N VAL A 203 16.40 11.65 2.20
CA VAL A 203 17.32 11.19 1.16
C VAL A 203 16.54 10.57 -0.01
N TYR A 204 15.52 9.73 0.26
CA TYR A 204 14.63 9.22 -0.79
C TYR A 204 14.00 10.34 -1.63
N PHE A 205 13.36 11.32 -0.99
CA PHE A 205 12.70 12.44 -1.68
C PHE A 205 13.68 13.27 -2.52
N VAL A 206 14.83 13.65 -1.96
CA VAL A 206 15.86 14.41 -2.68
C VAL A 206 16.37 13.63 -3.89
N MET A 207 16.63 12.33 -3.73
CA MET A 207 17.06 11.46 -4.83
C MET A 207 15.99 11.34 -5.93
N GLN A 208 14.71 11.18 -5.58
CA GLN A 208 13.64 11.12 -6.58
C GLN A 208 13.48 12.45 -7.35
N VAL A 209 13.61 13.59 -6.67
CA VAL A 209 13.60 14.91 -7.35
C VAL A 209 14.77 15.01 -8.33
N ILE A 210 15.99 14.62 -7.93
CA ILE A 210 17.17 14.64 -8.80
C ILE A 210 16.99 13.74 -10.03
N LEU A 211 16.46 12.53 -9.84
CA LEU A 211 16.19 11.57 -10.91
C LEU A 211 15.24 12.16 -11.96
N VAL A 212 14.06 12.62 -11.55
CA VAL A 212 13.07 13.15 -12.50
C VAL A 212 13.50 14.48 -13.11
N ALA A 213 14.21 15.33 -12.35
CA ALA A 213 14.66 16.63 -12.87
C ALA A 213 15.78 16.52 -13.92
N ASN A 214 16.62 15.49 -13.85
CA ASN A 214 17.79 15.31 -14.72
C ASN A 214 17.58 14.26 -15.82
N THR A 215 16.81 13.20 -15.58
CA THR A 215 16.67 12.07 -16.49
C THR A 215 15.37 12.13 -17.32
N LEU A 216 14.24 12.48 -16.70
CA LEU A 216 12.93 12.42 -17.36
C LEU A 216 12.57 13.74 -18.08
N GLN A 217 11.95 13.58 -19.26
CA GLN A 217 11.34 14.68 -20.00
C GLN A 217 9.98 15.07 -19.44
N ASP A 218 9.15 14.09 -19.06
CA ASP A 218 7.88 14.36 -18.37
C ASP A 218 8.12 14.75 -16.91
N ARG A 219 7.47 15.84 -16.49
CA ARG A 219 7.55 16.41 -15.14
C ARG A 219 6.32 16.14 -14.29
N TRP A 220 5.29 15.48 -14.82
CA TRP A 220 4.15 14.99 -14.03
C TRP A 220 4.54 14.19 -12.77
N PRO A 221 5.55 13.29 -12.80
CA PRO A 221 5.96 12.54 -11.61
C PRO A 221 6.45 13.43 -10.44
N LEU A 222 6.96 14.64 -10.71
CA LEU A 222 7.29 15.61 -9.64
C LEU A 222 6.04 16.05 -8.87
N GLY A 223 4.89 16.15 -9.54
CA GLY A 223 3.61 16.44 -8.92
C GLY A 223 3.18 15.32 -7.96
N ASP A 224 3.23 14.07 -8.42
CA ASP A 224 2.90 12.92 -7.57
C ASP A 224 3.81 12.86 -6.33
N LEU A 225 5.12 13.06 -6.51
CA LEU A 225 6.11 13.10 -5.43
C LEU A 225 5.85 14.26 -4.44
N ALA A 226 5.52 15.45 -4.94
CA ALA A 226 5.22 16.62 -4.11
C ALA A 226 3.93 16.44 -3.29
N PHE A 227 2.87 15.88 -3.87
CA PHE A 227 1.65 15.54 -3.13
C PHE A 227 1.90 14.45 -2.09
N GLY A 228 2.75 13.46 -2.38
CA GLY A 228 3.16 12.44 -1.41
C GLY A 228 3.87 13.04 -0.19
N ALA A 229 4.83 13.94 -0.42
CA ALA A 229 5.49 14.69 0.65
C ALA A 229 4.50 15.57 1.45
N PHE A 230 3.60 16.27 0.76
CA PHE A 230 2.57 17.12 1.36
C PHE A 230 1.66 16.35 2.32
N PHE A 231 1.06 15.25 1.87
CA PHE A 231 0.18 14.44 2.71
C PHE A 231 0.93 13.83 3.90
N PHE A 232 2.15 13.31 3.69
CA PHE A 232 2.96 12.77 4.78
C PHE A 232 3.27 13.83 5.85
N ILE A 233 3.83 14.99 5.44
CA ILE A 233 4.21 16.07 6.37
C ILE A 233 2.99 16.59 7.12
N ILE A 234 1.86 16.83 6.45
CA ILE A 234 0.63 17.28 7.11
C ILE A 234 0.11 16.22 8.09
N GLY A 235 0.18 14.93 7.74
CA GLY A 235 -0.16 13.84 8.66
C GLY A 235 0.67 13.86 9.95
N GLN A 236 2.00 14.02 9.83
CA GLN A 236 2.88 14.12 11.00
C GLN A 236 2.63 15.39 11.83
N VAL A 237 2.37 16.53 11.18
CA VAL A 237 2.06 17.80 11.86
C VAL A 237 0.71 17.74 12.58
N ILE A 238 -0.31 17.14 11.97
CA ILE A 238 -1.60 16.88 12.60
C ILE A 238 -1.41 16.02 13.85
N LEU A 239 -0.68 14.90 13.73
CA LEU A 239 -0.45 13.95 14.81
C LEU A 239 0.28 14.57 16.01
N TYR A 240 1.45 15.20 15.77
CA TYR A 240 2.36 15.61 16.86
C TYR A 240 2.14 17.04 17.37
N VAL A 241 1.45 17.91 16.62
CA VAL A 241 1.24 19.32 17.00
C VAL A 241 -0.23 19.64 17.28
N PHE A 242 -1.16 19.08 16.50
CA PHE A 242 -2.59 19.43 16.58
C PHE A 242 -3.50 18.33 17.14
N GLY A 243 -2.98 17.13 17.42
CA GLY A 243 -3.77 15.95 17.80
C GLY A 243 -4.77 16.22 18.92
N ARG A 244 -4.31 16.79 20.05
CA ARG A 244 -5.18 17.21 21.16
C ARG A 244 -6.25 18.21 20.74
N ARG A 245 -5.88 19.25 19.98
CA ARG A 245 -6.79 20.32 19.56
C ARG A 245 -7.89 19.81 18.63
N ILE A 246 -7.54 18.88 17.76
CA ILE A 246 -8.48 18.22 16.85
C ILE A 246 -9.42 17.31 17.65
N CYS A 247 -8.88 16.46 18.51
CA CYS A 247 -9.65 15.55 19.37
C CYS A 247 -10.65 16.30 20.29
N GLU A 248 -10.22 17.38 20.95
CA GLU A 248 -11.09 18.27 21.73
C GLU A 248 -12.16 18.93 20.83
N GLY A 249 -11.77 19.43 19.65
CA GLY A 249 -12.66 20.12 18.71
C GLY A 249 -13.74 19.23 18.07
N VAL A 250 -13.43 17.94 17.85
CA VAL A 250 -14.38 16.93 17.35
C VAL A 250 -15.03 16.12 18.47
N SER A 251 -15.06 16.65 19.71
CA SER A 251 -15.77 16.07 20.86
C SER A 251 -15.41 14.60 21.18
N HIS A 252 -14.14 14.21 20.98
CA HIS A 252 -13.62 12.85 21.15
C HIS A 252 -14.23 11.78 20.21
N TYR A 253 -14.77 12.15 19.04
CA TYR A 253 -15.21 11.19 18.02
C TYR A 253 -14.08 10.71 17.09
N LEU A 254 -13.08 11.56 16.86
CA LEU A 254 -11.88 11.29 16.07
C LEU A 254 -10.67 11.83 16.84
N ASP A 255 -9.49 11.29 16.57
CA ASP A 255 -8.24 11.67 17.21
C ASP A 255 -7.16 12.06 16.18
N GLY A 256 -5.92 12.26 16.63
CA GLY A 256 -4.79 12.53 15.73
C GLY A 256 -4.36 11.31 14.89
N LEU A 257 -4.48 10.09 15.41
CA LEU A 257 -4.11 8.84 14.73
C LEU A 257 -4.98 8.60 13.51
N PHE A 258 -6.30 8.80 13.58
CA PHE A 258 -7.19 8.65 12.44
C PHE A 258 -6.72 9.49 11.24
N PHE A 259 -6.49 10.79 11.44
CA PHE A 259 -6.05 11.69 10.37
C PHE A 259 -4.62 11.35 9.89
N ALA A 260 -3.73 10.94 10.79
CA ALA A 260 -2.39 10.49 10.44
C ALA A 260 -2.41 9.22 9.58
N THR A 261 -3.22 8.22 9.93
CA THR A 261 -3.41 6.97 9.18
C THR A 261 -3.97 7.25 7.77
N VAL A 262 -4.97 8.12 7.64
CA VAL A 262 -5.50 8.55 6.33
C VAL A 262 -4.45 9.31 5.52
N CYS A 263 -3.71 10.24 6.13
CA CYS A 263 -2.64 10.99 5.44
C CYS A 263 -1.48 10.08 5.01
N ASN A 264 -1.11 9.10 5.84
CA ASN A 264 -0.09 8.10 5.51
C ASN A 264 -0.54 7.22 4.34
N LEU A 265 -1.81 6.78 4.32
CA LEU A 265 -2.39 6.05 3.19
C LEU A 265 -2.32 6.88 1.89
N LEU A 266 -2.73 8.15 1.95
CA LEU A 266 -2.64 9.05 0.80
C LEU A 266 -1.19 9.25 0.33
N GLY A 267 -0.23 9.39 1.27
CA GLY A 267 1.20 9.44 0.95
C GLY A 267 1.68 8.17 0.23
N VAL A 268 1.31 6.99 0.71
CA VAL A 268 1.63 5.69 0.07
C VAL A 268 0.96 5.55 -1.30
N MET A 269 -0.28 6.01 -1.47
CA MET A 269 -0.95 6.06 -2.77
C MET A 269 -0.22 6.99 -3.76
N MET A 270 0.32 8.11 -3.30
CA MET A 270 1.11 9.00 -4.17
C MET A 270 2.48 8.38 -4.52
N ILE A 271 3.12 7.64 -3.61
CA ILE A 271 4.33 6.84 -3.92
C ILE A 271 4.01 5.76 -4.98
N TYR A 272 2.86 5.09 -4.88
CA TYR A 272 2.38 4.17 -5.91
C TYR A 272 2.20 4.86 -7.28
N LYS A 273 1.52 6.02 -7.31
CA LYS A 273 1.30 6.77 -8.56
C LYS A 273 2.59 7.30 -9.17
N TYR A 274 3.53 7.75 -8.34
CA TYR A 274 4.89 8.11 -8.75
C TYR A 274 5.58 6.93 -9.45
N TRP A 275 5.65 5.75 -8.80
CA TRP A 275 6.23 4.54 -9.39
C TRP A 275 5.50 4.11 -10.67
N ASP A 276 4.16 4.18 -10.68
CA ASP A 276 3.37 3.86 -11.85
C ASP A 276 3.70 4.77 -13.03
N SER A 277 3.89 6.08 -12.77
CA SER A 277 4.15 7.08 -13.80
C SER A 277 5.54 7.00 -14.41
N ILE A 278 6.57 6.68 -13.63
CA ILE A 278 7.94 6.47 -14.15
C ILE A 278 8.12 5.10 -14.84
N THR A 279 7.09 4.24 -14.84
CA THR A 279 7.09 2.90 -15.50
C THR A 279 6.02 2.77 -16.58
N LYS A 280 5.62 3.89 -17.21
CA LYS A 280 4.65 3.90 -18.33
C LYS A 280 5.31 3.57 -19.67
N GLU A 281 6.49 4.15 -19.91
CA GLU A 281 7.30 3.97 -21.13
C GLU A 281 7.79 2.52 -21.36
N ASP A 282 7.96 1.71 -20.30
CA ASP A 282 8.29 0.27 -20.42
C ASP A 282 7.17 -0.59 -21.07
N LEU A 283 5.95 -0.05 -21.22
CA LEU A 283 4.79 -0.80 -21.70
C LEU A 283 4.51 -0.59 -23.20
N GLU A 284 4.88 0.55 -23.78
CA GLU A 284 4.67 0.81 -25.22
C GLU A 284 5.55 -0.07 -26.12
N PHE A 285 6.72 -0.49 -25.64
CA PHE A 285 7.62 -1.39 -26.38
C PHE A 285 7.24 -2.88 -26.32
N SER A 286 6.19 -3.25 -25.56
CA SER A 286 5.77 -4.66 -25.39
C SER A 286 4.60 -5.09 -26.28
N VAL A 287 4.10 -4.23 -27.18
CA VAL A 287 3.00 -4.56 -28.11
C VAL A 287 3.45 -4.41 -29.56
N GLY A 288 4.19 -5.41 -30.06
CA GLY A 288 4.76 -5.35 -31.41
C GLY A 288 5.26 -6.69 -31.99
N THR A 289 4.63 -7.83 -31.67
CA THR A 289 5.10 -9.17 -32.13
C THR A 289 4.07 -9.98 -32.94
N LYS A 290 2.89 -9.40 -33.23
CA LYS A 290 1.97 -9.78 -34.32
C LYS A 290 1.28 -8.48 -34.77
N GLN A 291 1.10 -8.16 -36.05
CA GLN A 291 1.13 -8.99 -37.25
C GLN A 291 2.04 -8.35 -38.32
N GLY A 292 2.87 -9.14 -39.00
CA GLY A 292 3.53 -8.66 -40.22
C GLY A 292 2.54 -8.65 -41.38
N ASN A 293 1.95 -7.49 -41.70
CA ASN A 293 1.31 -7.29 -43.01
C ASN A 293 2.38 -7.05 -44.08
N TRP A 294 3.07 -8.13 -44.44
CA TRP A 294 3.59 -8.24 -45.80
C TRP A 294 2.41 -8.45 -46.75
N ASP A 295 1.65 -7.38 -47.00
CA ASP A 295 0.74 -7.27 -48.15
C ASP A 295 1.57 -7.09 -49.45
N VAL A 296 2.56 -7.96 -49.64
CA VAL A 296 3.00 -8.34 -51.00
C VAL A 296 2.00 -9.38 -51.47
N LYS A 297 0.77 -8.93 -51.74
CA LYS A 297 -0.14 -9.71 -52.56
C LYS A 297 0.55 -10.04 -53.86
N GLU A 298 0.44 -11.30 -54.27
CA GLU A 298 0.98 -11.88 -55.48
C GLU A 298 0.38 -11.19 -56.72
N ALA A 299 0.90 -10.01 -57.05
CA ALA A 299 0.61 -9.36 -58.30
C ALA A 299 1.43 -10.05 -59.40
N LEU A 300 0.73 -10.84 -60.23
CA LEU A 300 1.16 -11.32 -61.55
C LEU A 300 2.09 -12.55 -61.60
N LEU A 301 1.77 -13.61 -60.86
CA LEU A 301 2.17 -14.99 -61.24
C LEU A 301 0.95 -15.94 -61.26
N GLU A 302 0.13 -15.81 -62.30
CA GLU A 302 -0.92 -16.77 -62.63
C GLU A 302 -0.61 -17.46 -63.98
N PRO A 303 -0.26 -18.77 -63.97
CA PRO A 303 -0.02 -19.53 -65.19
C PRO A 303 -1.29 -20.28 -65.66
N SER A 304 -1.52 -20.25 -66.98
CA SER A 304 -2.65 -20.86 -67.71
C SER A 304 -4.01 -20.15 -67.53
N SER A 305 -4.85 -20.00 -68.56
CA SER A 305 -4.91 -20.73 -69.84
C SER A 305 -5.48 -19.92 -71.01
N ALA A 306 -4.96 -20.23 -72.21
CA ALA A 306 -5.54 -20.03 -73.56
C ALA A 306 -6.15 -18.66 -73.96
N VAL A 307 -5.53 -17.99 -74.95
CA VAL A 307 -5.98 -17.93 -76.37
C VAL A 307 -4.96 -17.12 -77.20
N GLU A 308 -4.91 -17.42 -78.49
CA GLU A 308 -4.14 -16.82 -79.62
C GLU A 308 -3.66 -15.36 -79.45
N ASP A 309 -2.49 -14.96 -79.97
CA ASP A 309 -2.17 -15.09 -81.39
C ASP A 309 -0.66 -15.11 -81.74
N HIS A 310 -0.33 -15.59 -82.95
CA HIS A 310 1.01 -15.48 -83.53
C HIS A 310 1.30 -14.05 -83.98
N HIS A 311 2.56 -13.60 -83.89
CA HIS A 311 3.27 -12.98 -85.03
C HIS A 311 4.77 -12.85 -84.72
N ALA A 312 5.61 -12.80 -85.77
CA ALA A 312 7.06 -13.05 -85.68
C ALA A 312 7.93 -11.80 -85.92
N SER A 313 9.26 -12.02 -85.87
CA SER A 313 10.37 -11.16 -86.37
C SER A 313 10.81 -9.98 -85.47
N PHE A 314 12.01 -9.38 -85.59
CA PHE A 314 13.38 -9.79 -86.01
C PHE A 314 14.30 -8.55 -85.85
N TYR A 315 15.61 -8.72 -85.59
CA TYR A 315 16.58 -7.67 -85.16
C TYR A 315 16.31 -7.03 -83.77
N GLY A 316 17.31 -6.52 -83.03
CA GLY A 316 18.76 -6.60 -83.20
C GLY A 316 19.57 -5.64 -82.29
N ALA A 317 20.71 -6.13 -81.78
CA ALA A 317 21.84 -5.41 -81.20
C ALA A 317 21.69 -4.68 -79.82
N PRO A 318 22.80 -4.51 -79.05
CA PRO A 318 22.79 -3.98 -77.68
C PRO A 318 23.36 -2.54 -77.55
N GLY A 319 23.09 -1.87 -76.44
CA GLY A 319 23.75 -0.62 -76.07
C GLY A 319 23.42 -0.18 -74.64
N GLY A 320 24.43 -0.13 -73.76
CA GLY A 320 24.27 0.36 -72.40
C GLY A 320 24.59 1.86 -72.26
N ARG A 321 24.18 2.47 -71.14
CA ARG A 321 24.82 3.67 -70.60
C ARG A 321 24.40 3.91 -69.14
N GLU A 322 25.40 4.04 -68.27
CA GLU A 322 25.26 4.66 -66.94
C GLU A 322 25.25 6.19 -67.06
N SER A 323 24.66 6.88 -66.07
CA SER A 323 24.96 8.24 -65.56
C SER A 323 23.67 8.99 -65.18
N VAL A 324 23.66 10.00 -64.30
CA VAL A 324 24.48 10.38 -63.12
C VAL A 324 23.55 11.26 -62.25
N TYR A 325 23.83 11.40 -60.96
CA TYR A 325 23.12 12.32 -60.06
C TYR A 325 23.09 13.77 -60.57
N GLU A 326 21.93 14.42 -60.51
CA GLU A 326 21.89 15.88 -60.35
C GLU A 326 20.73 16.27 -59.41
N ALA A 327 21.03 17.14 -58.45
CA ALA A 327 20.07 17.65 -57.48
C ALA A 327 19.73 19.10 -57.81
N SER A 328 18.47 19.50 -57.64
CA SER A 328 18.11 20.90 -57.37
C SER A 328 16.70 21.03 -56.82
N SER A 329 16.59 21.88 -55.80
CA SER A 329 15.38 22.30 -55.11
C SER A 329 14.53 23.28 -55.92
N MET A 330 13.19 23.21 -55.79
CA MET A 330 12.40 24.43 -55.54
C MET A 330 10.95 24.19 -55.04
N SER A 331 10.61 24.88 -53.94
CA SER A 331 9.31 25.50 -53.60
C SER A 331 7.97 24.83 -53.99
N MET A 332 7.12 24.59 -52.98
CA MET A 332 5.77 25.19 -53.00
C MET A 332 5.23 25.44 -51.58
N ASP A 333 4.94 26.69 -51.25
CA ASP A 333 4.17 27.08 -50.07
C ASP A 333 2.67 26.82 -50.28
N TYR A 334 1.95 26.41 -49.24
CA TYR A 334 0.57 26.86 -49.06
C TYR A 334 0.16 26.90 -47.58
N ALA A 335 -0.44 28.02 -47.18
CA ALA A 335 -0.91 28.30 -45.83
C ALA A 335 -2.44 28.08 -45.70
N PRO A 336 -3.03 28.01 -44.48
CA PRO A 336 -4.32 27.36 -44.26
C PRO A 336 -5.54 28.25 -44.53
N GLN A 337 -6.72 27.64 -44.66
CA GLN A 337 -8.00 28.34 -44.70
C GLN A 337 -8.97 27.84 -43.61
N VAL A 338 -9.45 28.80 -42.82
CA VAL A 338 -10.65 28.72 -41.97
C VAL A 338 -11.43 30.01 -42.20
N PRO A 339 -12.77 29.93 -42.33
CA PRO A 339 -13.61 30.96 -41.71
C PRO A 339 -14.74 30.35 -40.85
N ALA A 340 -15.28 31.13 -39.92
CA ALA A 340 -16.25 30.69 -38.91
C ALA A 340 -17.50 31.59 -38.83
N HIS A 341 -18.49 31.11 -38.06
CA HIS A 341 -19.76 31.76 -37.65
C HIS A 341 -20.87 31.79 -38.74
N PHE A 342 -22.18 31.83 -38.41
CA PHE A 342 -22.88 32.25 -37.18
C PHE A 342 -24.25 31.53 -37.06
N HIS A 343 -24.71 31.15 -35.84
CA HIS A 343 -26.11 31.32 -35.38
C HIS A 343 -26.30 30.89 -33.90
N GLN A 344 -27.40 31.35 -33.29
CA GLN A 344 -27.63 31.43 -31.83
C GLN A 344 -28.71 30.45 -31.31
N HIS A 345 -28.56 30.04 -30.04
CA HIS A 345 -29.52 29.93 -28.90
C HIS A 345 -31.06 29.97 -29.15
N PRO A 346 -31.92 29.36 -28.28
CA PRO A 346 -31.77 29.41 -26.80
C PRO A 346 -32.24 28.19 -25.97
N ALA A 347 -32.05 28.33 -24.65
CA ALA A 347 -32.66 27.51 -23.59
C ALA A 347 -33.59 28.37 -22.71
N MET A 348 -34.59 27.75 -22.05
CA MET A 348 -35.41 28.33 -20.96
C MET A 348 -36.34 27.25 -20.35
N PRO A 349 -36.99 27.45 -19.17
CA PRO A 349 -36.80 28.52 -18.19
C PRO A 349 -36.63 28.03 -16.72
N GLN A 350 -36.22 28.96 -15.83
CA GLN A 350 -36.41 28.85 -14.38
C GLN A 350 -37.87 29.10 -13.98
N GLN A 351 -38.26 28.67 -12.77
CA GLN A 351 -39.46 29.19 -12.10
C GLN A 351 -39.08 29.78 -10.73
N SER A 352 -39.70 30.90 -10.39
CA SER A 352 -39.39 31.77 -9.25
C SER A 352 -40.48 31.72 -8.17
N GLN A 353 -40.08 31.99 -6.91
CA GLN A 353 -40.83 32.58 -5.77
C GLN A 353 -40.14 32.17 -4.45
N GLN A 354 -40.24 32.87 -3.32
CA GLN A 354 -40.39 34.30 -3.03
C GLN A 354 -40.00 34.47 -1.54
N TYR A 355 -39.44 35.62 -1.15
CA TYR A 355 -39.14 35.89 0.27
C TYR A 355 -40.43 36.10 1.08
N ASP A 356 -40.43 35.64 2.34
CA ASP A 356 -41.22 36.28 3.39
C ASP A 356 -40.50 36.20 4.76
N TYR A 357 -40.82 37.13 5.66
CA TYR A 357 -39.95 37.55 6.77
C TYR A 357 -40.77 37.85 8.03
N GLN A 358 -40.91 36.91 8.97
CA GLN A 358 -41.56 37.20 10.27
C GLN A 358 -41.17 36.26 11.44
N GLN A 359 -40.33 36.78 12.32
CA GLN A 359 -40.47 36.65 13.79
C GLN A 359 -41.12 37.97 14.29
N PRO A 360 -41.75 38.06 15.50
CA PRO A 360 -41.41 37.30 16.72
C PRO A 360 -42.61 36.83 17.59
N GLN A 361 -42.36 35.97 18.58
CA GLN A 361 -42.55 36.30 20.01
C GLN A 361 -42.20 35.17 20.98
N THR A 362 -41.80 35.60 22.18
CA THR A 362 -41.48 34.85 23.38
C THR A 362 -42.66 34.08 23.99
N GLN A 363 -42.42 32.88 24.54
CA GLN A 363 -42.88 32.55 25.89
C GLN A 363 -42.12 31.37 26.50
N SER A 364 -41.78 31.50 27.79
CA SER A 364 -41.16 30.51 28.66
C SER A 364 -42.21 29.65 29.36
N HIS A 365 -41.98 28.35 29.57
CA HIS A 365 -42.45 27.63 30.77
C HIS A 365 -41.66 26.35 31.05
N GLN A 366 -41.68 25.89 32.30
CA GLN A 366 -40.84 24.82 32.87
C GLN A 366 -41.49 23.43 32.80
N TYR A 367 -40.64 22.38 32.88
CA TYR A 367 -40.85 21.05 33.48
C TYR A 367 -42.28 20.45 33.57
N SER A 368 -42.48 19.26 32.98
CA SER A 368 -42.88 18.06 33.76
C SER A 368 -42.79 16.72 33.00
N SER A 369 -42.13 15.76 33.65
CA SER A 369 -42.48 14.32 33.80
C SER A 369 -43.30 13.52 32.76
N SER A 370 -42.69 12.40 32.33
CA SER A 370 -43.26 11.02 32.27
C SER A 370 -44.37 10.60 31.28
N ARG A 371 -43.98 9.59 30.49
CA ARG A 371 -44.69 8.33 30.13
C ARG A 371 -45.86 8.29 29.12
N ASP A 372 -45.76 7.24 28.29
CA ASP A 372 -46.78 6.38 27.69
C ASP A 372 -47.77 6.94 26.63
N ARG A 373 -47.53 6.53 25.37
CA ARG A 373 -48.49 6.25 24.26
C ARG A 373 -47.73 5.34 23.28
N LEU A 374 -48.02 4.04 23.13
CA LEU A 374 -49.23 3.38 22.64
C LEU A 374 -49.61 3.69 21.17
N SER A 375 -49.50 2.63 20.37
CA SER A 375 -49.75 2.39 18.94
C SER A 375 -50.90 3.15 18.23
N GLY A 376 -50.69 3.41 16.93
CA GLY A 376 -51.71 3.80 15.94
C GLY A 376 -51.25 3.45 14.51
N TYR A 377 -52.08 2.75 13.74
CA TYR A 377 -51.71 2.03 12.49
C TYR A 377 -51.57 2.89 11.22
N GLY A 378 -50.78 2.39 10.26
CA GLY A 378 -50.77 2.83 8.85
C GLY A 378 -50.04 1.82 7.94
N HIS A 379 -50.78 0.96 7.23
CA HIS A 379 -50.24 -0.14 6.40
C HIS A 379 -49.53 0.31 5.12
N PHE A 380 -48.46 -0.40 4.76
CA PHE A 380 -48.24 -0.88 3.39
C PHE A 380 -47.58 -2.28 3.44
N ASN A 381 -48.26 -3.28 2.88
CA ASN A 381 -47.64 -4.54 2.45
C ASN A 381 -46.91 -4.29 1.10
N GLU A 382 -46.11 -5.18 0.49
CA GLU A 382 -45.90 -6.62 0.66
C GLU A 382 -44.53 -7.02 0.07
N GLY A 383 -43.99 -8.20 0.39
CA GLY A 383 -42.82 -8.74 -0.33
C GLY A 383 -41.73 -9.42 0.52
N ARG A 384 -42.09 -10.37 1.38
CA ARG A 384 -41.10 -11.20 2.12
C ARG A 384 -41.36 -12.68 1.85
N GLN A 385 -40.55 -13.30 1.00
CA GLN A 385 -40.52 -14.76 0.87
C GLN A 385 -39.72 -15.36 2.04
N SER A 386 -40.32 -16.34 2.69
CA SER A 386 -39.72 -17.15 3.74
C SER A 386 -39.39 -18.53 3.17
N TYR A 387 -38.22 -19.07 3.51
CA TYR A 387 -37.94 -20.50 3.45
C TYR A 387 -37.23 -20.88 4.76
N GLY A 388 -37.85 -21.78 5.51
CA GLY A 388 -37.33 -22.28 6.78
C GLY A 388 -36.73 -23.68 6.65
N ASP A 389 -36.10 -24.11 7.75
CA ASP A 389 -35.81 -25.50 8.16
C ASP A 389 -35.48 -26.54 7.08
N ILE A 390 -34.17 -26.76 6.87
CA ILE A 390 -33.64 -28.13 6.76
C ILE A 390 -32.39 -28.25 7.65
N GLY A 391 -32.59 -28.68 8.90
CA GLY A 391 -31.52 -29.10 9.79
C GLY A 391 -31.54 -30.61 10.02
N ARG A 392 -30.76 -31.38 9.24
CA ARG A 392 -30.25 -32.74 9.56
C ARG A 392 -29.37 -33.27 8.42
N GLN A 393 -28.47 -34.21 8.76
CA GLN A 393 -27.54 -34.95 7.89
C GLN A 393 -26.22 -34.24 7.51
N LEU A 394 -25.32 -34.18 8.49
CA LEU A 394 -23.86 -34.20 8.26
C LEU A 394 -23.36 -35.64 8.54
N PRO A 395 -22.63 -36.30 7.62
CA PRO A 395 -21.88 -37.51 7.91
C PRO A 395 -20.58 -37.20 8.66
N ASN A 396 -20.25 -38.04 9.64
CA ASN A 396 -19.03 -37.94 10.44
C ASN A 396 -17.82 -38.44 9.63
N TYR A 397 -16.66 -37.79 9.76
CA TYR A 397 -15.41 -38.22 9.11
C TYR A 397 -14.54 -38.98 10.12
N ASP A 398 -14.85 -40.25 10.32
CA ASP A 398 -13.94 -41.25 10.89
C ASP A 398 -14.36 -42.65 10.44
N GLU A 399 -13.37 -43.56 10.37
CA GLU A 399 -13.55 -45.01 10.31
C GLU A 399 -14.17 -45.62 9.03
N TYR A 400 -13.31 -45.97 8.06
CA TYR A 400 -13.52 -47.17 7.23
C TYR A 400 -12.19 -47.88 6.93
N SER A 401 -11.91 -48.90 7.72
CA SER A 401 -10.90 -49.91 7.44
C SER A 401 -11.50 -51.04 6.57
N ASP A 402 -10.60 -51.74 5.89
CA ASP A 402 -10.72 -53.12 5.41
C ASP A 402 -11.60 -53.50 4.19
N ALA A 403 -10.83 -53.82 3.13
CA ALA A 403 -10.80 -55.13 2.45
C ALA A 403 -11.71 -55.40 1.24
N GLN A 404 -11.09 -55.69 0.08
CA GLN A 404 -10.85 -57.06 -0.41
C GLN A 404 -10.04 -57.09 -1.74
N THR A 405 -8.74 -57.46 -1.72
CA THR A 405 -8.16 -58.76 -2.20
C THR A 405 -7.77 -58.87 -3.70
N PRO A 406 -6.92 -59.83 -4.14
CA PRO A 406 -5.70 -60.37 -3.52
C PRO A 406 -4.51 -60.62 -4.51
N ARG A 407 -3.26 -60.71 -4.03
CA ARG A 407 -2.30 -61.79 -4.41
C ARG A 407 -1.00 -61.86 -3.60
N SER A 408 -0.78 -63.06 -3.05
CA SER A 408 0.44 -63.70 -2.51
C SER A 408 1.84 -63.21 -2.91
N GLY A 409 2.76 -63.18 -1.93
CA GLY A 409 4.22 -63.22 -2.14
C GLY A 409 5.04 -63.17 -0.84
N LEU A 410 5.63 -64.30 -0.40
CA LEU A 410 6.42 -64.39 0.85
C LEU A 410 7.87 -63.90 0.68
N ARG A 411 8.44 -63.24 1.71
CA ARG A 411 9.50 -63.83 2.58
C ARG A 411 9.90 -62.90 3.75
N SER A 412 10.37 -63.51 4.84
CA SER A 412 10.76 -62.84 6.11
C SER A 412 12.27 -62.77 6.31
N ARG A 413 12.68 -61.98 7.34
CA ARG A 413 13.89 -62.13 8.18
C ARG A 413 15.26 -61.81 7.51
N ASP A 414 16.30 -61.32 8.20
CA ASP A 414 16.56 -60.91 9.61
C ASP A 414 17.19 -59.47 9.57
N GLY A 415 17.61 -58.73 10.61
CA GLY A 415 17.65 -58.87 12.07
C GLY A 415 18.81 -58.02 12.68
N PHE A 416 18.63 -57.54 13.91
CA PHE A 416 19.66 -57.03 14.85
C PHE A 416 20.36 -55.65 14.67
N VAL A 417 20.97 -55.22 15.80
CA VAL A 417 21.13 -53.86 16.39
C VAL A 417 22.14 -54.00 17.59
N PRO A 418 22.90 -53.00 18.15
CA PRO A 418 23.04 -51.54 17.91
C PRO A 418 24.50 -50.95 17.85
N ARG A 419 24.59 -49.60 17.69
CA ARG A 419 25.47 -48.63 18.43
C ARG A 419 26.98 -48.42 18.10
N GLU A 420 27.39 -47.17 18.41
CA GLU A 420 28.75 -46.63 18.68
C GLU A 420 29.75 -46.50 17.51
N ARG A 421 30.82 -45.68 17.61
CA ARG A 421 31.00 -44.32 18.17
C ARG A 421 32.40 -43.82 17.72
N GLU A 422 32.49 -42.63 17.11
CA GLU A 422 33.70 -41.80 16.95
C GLU A 422 34.95 -42.36 16.18
N ARG A 423 35.73 -41.38 15.68
CA ARG A 423 37.19 -41.31 15.39
C ARG A 423 38.01 -42.63 15.53
N GLU A 424 38.97 -42.94 14.66
CA GLU A 424 39.97 -42.01 14.08
C GLU A 424 40.68 -42.55 12.80
N ARG A 425 41.79 -41.90 12.42
CA ARG A 425 42.71 -42.23 11.29
C ARG A 425 43.58 -43.46 11.65
N GLU A 426 44.49 -44.02 10.84
CA GLU A 426 45.14 -43.58 9.61
C GLU A 426 45.66 -44.80 8.79
N TYR A 427 46.55 -44.57 7.82
CA TYR A 427 47.12 -45.56 6.91
C TYR A 427 47.97 -46.65 7.60
N ALA A 428 48.10 -47.79 6.92
CA ALA A 428 48.88 -48.95 7.36
C ALA A 428 50.38 -48.65 7.54
N TYR A 429 50.95 -49.07 8.68
CA TYR A 429 51.89 -50.22 8.73
C TYR A 429 52.06 -50.75 10.16
#